data_AF-A0A0R2TYY7-F1
#
_entry.id   AF-A0A0R2TYY7-F1
#
_cell.length_a   1.000
_cell.length_b   1.000
_cell.length_c   1.000
_cell.angle_alpha   90.00
_cell.angle_beta   90.00
_cell.angle_gamma   90.00
#
_symmetry.space_group_name_H-M   'P 1'
#
loop_
_entity.id
_entity.type
_entity.pdbx_description
1 polymer ?
#
loop_
_entity_poly.entity_id
_entity_poly.type
_entity_poly.pdbx_seq_one_letter_code
_entity_poly.pdbx_strand_id
1 'polypeptide(L)'
;MTTVTIDPSGSFLTLVDPNSTCRFHAIWLRDNAGDPETRSPGNGQRLITLRDISANTQINSADVRGGTLEVCFSPEGKLVSYDLNWLVANAYDIANLKERGWTPPDVSLWAAELADDVPTGDFIELLQDDVALCHWLGLVKRYGFGKVINGPIEDGALFKLVDLFGYVRETNYGRHFEVRTEVNPTNLAYTGLGLQAHTDNPYRDPVPTVQVLYCLESSAAGGENMVVDGFSAVKRLRTENRQYFDVLADHCARFEYAGETGVCLTSRRPMIELAPDGELIALRFNNRSMAAVRDVPFDNMAIYYAAYRRLGEIIDEEGMEVTFRLNPGEAFVVDNTRVLHARKGYSGEGTRWLQGCYADKDGLRSTYDAMRRTQTLEAAE
;
A
#
# COMPACT_ATOMS: atom_id res chain seq x y z
N MET A 1 -4.44 0.11 39.05
CA MET A 1 -3.77 -1.20 38.99
C MET A 1 -4.49 -2.02 37.94
N THR A 2 -3.75 -2.70 37.08
CA THR A 2 -4.33 -3.63 36.10
C THR A 2 -4.87 -4.85 36.83
N THR A 3 -6.06 -5.30 36.48
CA THR A 3 -6.71 -6.48 37.08
C THR A 3 -7.18 -7.43 35.99
N VAL A 4 -7.28 -8.72 36.32
CA VAL A 4 -7.77 -9.76 35.41
C VAL A 4 -8.92 -10.52 36.05
N THR A 5 -9.94 -10.82 35.24
CA THR A 5 -11.07 -11.68 35.63
C THR A 5 -11.29 -12.73 34.54
N ILE A 6 -11.51 -13.97 34.93
CA ILE A 6 -11.77 -15.08 34.00
C ILE A 6 -13.27 -15.26 33.91
N ASP A 7 -13.79 -15.45 32.69
CA ASP A 7 -15.19 -15.83 32.51
C ASP A 7 -15.46 -17.20 33.16
N PRO A 8 -16.64 -17.44 33.79
CA PRO A 8 -16.94 -18.73 34.43
C PRO A 8 -16.80 -19.96 33.52
N SER A 9 -16.92 -19.80 32.20
CA SER A 9 -16.69 -20.90 31.24
C SER A 9 -15.21 -21.19 30.96
N GLY A 10 -14.30 -20.33 31.41
CA GLY A 10 -12.87 -20.35 31.07
C GLY A 10 -12.58 -19.98 29.61
N SER A 11 -13.57 -19.59 28.82
CA SER A 11 -13.39 -19.36 27.37
C SER A 11 -12.67 -18.05 27.04
N PHE A 12 -12.68 -17.07 27.94
CA PHE A 12 -11.93 -15.82 27.82
C PHE A 12 -11.61 -15.23 29.19
N LEU A 13 -10.70 -14.25 29.20
CA LEU A 13 -10.44 -13.37 30.34
C LEU A 13 -10.70 -11.91 29.95
N THR A 14 -10.96 -11.08 30.95
CA THR A 14 -11.08 -9.63 30.83
C THR A 14 -9.93 -8.98 31.57
N LEU A 15 -9.12 -8.21 30.85
CA LEU A 15 -8.06 -7.39 31.40
C LEU A 15 -8.58 -5.96 31.54
N VAL A 16 -8.53 -5.41 32.75
CA VAL A 16 -8.96 -4.04 33.05
C VAL A 16 -7.74 -3.23 33.48
N ASP A 17 -7.40 -2.23 32.68
CA ASP A 17 -6.36 -1.23 32.94
C ASP A 17 -7.02 0.16 33.14
N PRO A 18 -6.37 1.17 33.77
CA PRO A 18 -7.03 2.47 34.00
C PRO A 18 -7.60 3.14 32.75
N ASN A 19 -7.02 2.85 31.57
CA ASN A 19 -7.39 3.48 30.31
C ASN A 19 -8.16 2.56 29.36
N SER A 20 -8.27 1.26 29.65
CA SER A 20 -8.87 0.30 28.71
C SER A 20 -9.43 -0.93 29.39
N THR A 21 -10.41 -1.56 28.74
CA THR A 21 -10.92 -2.88 29.11
C THR A 21 -10.92 -3.74 27.86
N CYS A 22 -10.19 -4.84 27.89
CA CYS A 22 -9.98 -5.71 26.74
C CYS A 22 -10.27 -7.17 27.12
N ARG A 23 -11.03 -7.88 26.29
CA ARG A 23 -11.25 -9.33 26.44
C ARG A 23 -10.35 -10.12 25.50
N PHE A 24 -9.86 -11.26 25.99
CA PHE A 24 -9.03 -12.19 25.24
C PHE A 24 -9.49 -13.64 25.46
N HIS A 25 -9.89 -14.31 24.39
CA HIS A 25 -10.25 -15.72 24.37
C HIS A 25 -9.05 -16.64 24.67
N ALA A 26 -9.32 -17.74 25.38
CA ALA A 26 -8.36 -18.78 25.72
C ALA A 26 -7.63 -19.33 24.50
N ILE A 27 -8.38 -19.64 23.43
CA ILE A 27 -7.84 -20.17 22.18
C ILE A 27 -6.87 -19.19 21.51
N TRP A 28 -7.19 -17.89 21.52
CA TRP A 28 -6.34 -16.86 20.93
C TRP A 28 -5.06 -16.67 21.73
N LEU A 29 -5.16 -16.61 23.06
CA LEU A 29 -3.99 -16.51 23.93
C LEU A 29 -3.06 -17.72 23.69
N ARG A 30 -3.60 -18.94 23.77
CA ARG A 30 -2.82 -20.17 23.60
C ARG A 30 -2.11 -20.26 22.24
N ASP A 31 -2.78 -19.88 21.15
CA ASP A 31 -2.20 -19.85 19.80
C ASP A 31 -1.14 -18.74 19.62
N ASN A 32 -1.16 -17.73 20.47
CA ASN A 32 -0.21 -16.61 20.48
C ASN A 32 0.75 -16.63 21.67
N ALA A 33 0.89 -17.76 22.35
CA ALA A 33 1.86 -17.90 23.42
C ALA A 33 3.29 -17.64 22.90
N GLY A 34 4.02 -16.78 23.61
CA GLY A 34 5.37 -16.33 23.23
C GLY A 34 6.50 -17.23 23.75
N ASP A 35 6.16 -18.32 24.44
CA ASP A 35 7.13 -19.20 25.08
C ASP A 35 7.93 -20.03 24.04
N PRO A 36 9.16 -20.49 24.39
CA PRO A 36 10.05 -21.19 23.45
C PRO A 36 9.50 -22.48 22.84
N GLU A 37 8.47 -23.11 23.46
CA GLU A 37 7.84 -24.32 22.91
C GLU A 37 6.71 -23.98 21.92
N THR A 38 6.17 -22.77 21.98
CA THR A 38 5.15 -22.28 21.02
C THR A 38 5.79 -21.46 19.90
N ARG A 39 6.85 -20.69 20.19
CA ARG A 39 7.55 -19.82 19.23
C ARG A 39 9.05 -20.10 19.27
N SER A 40 9.65 -20.36 18.11
CA SER A 40 11.10 -20.58 18.01
C SER A 40 11.87 -19.31 18.39
N PRO A 41 12.76 -19.35 19.39
CA PRO A 41 13.51 -18.16 19.82
C PRO A 41 14.41 -17.56 18.73
N GLY A 42 14.89 -18.37 17.78
CA GLY A 42 15.84 -17.93 16.76
C GLY A 42 15.20 -17.26 15.54
N ASN A 43 13.92 -17.49 15.26
CA ASN A 43 13.27 -16.98 14.05
C ASN A 43 11.80 -16.55 14.23
N GLY A 44 11.23 -16.68 15.42
CA GLY A 44 9.86 -16.27 15.74
C GLY A 44 8.75 -17.13 15.12
N GLN A 45 9.09 -18.20 14.39
CA GLN A 45 8.09 -19.08 13.79
C GLN A 45 7.32 -19.84 14.87
N ARG A 46 6.02 -20.03 14.65
CA ARG A 46 5.17 -20.87 15.51
C ARG A 46 5.58 -22.34 15.32
N LEU A 47 5.78 -23.05 16.42
CA LEU A 47 6.21 -24.46 16.45
C LEU A 47 5.03 -25.45 16.49
N ILE A 48 3.83 -24.95 16.72
CA ILE A 48 2.59 -25.73 16.78
C ILE A 48 1.63 -25.31 15.67
N THR A 49 0.72 -26.21 15.32
CA THR A 49 -0.45 -25.93 14.49
C THR A 49 -1.68 -25.74 15.36
N LEU A 50 -2.75 -25.18 14.80
CA LEU A 50 -4.01 -25.04 15.53
C LEU A 50 -4.60 -26.40 15.97
N ARG A 51 -4.26 -27.51 15.28
CA ARG A 51 -4.72 -28.86 15.65
C ARG A 51 -4.02 -29.41 16.89
N ASP A 52 -2.83 -28.91 17.20
CA ASP A 52 -2.10 -29.30 18.40
C ASP A 52 -2.67 -28.62 19.65
N ILE A 53 -3.46 -27.55 19.44
CA ILE A 53 -4.22 -26.89 20.50
C ILE A 53 -5.59 -27.57 20.62
N SER A 54 -5.95 -27.99 21.83
CA SER A 54 -7.27 -28.60 22.07
C SER A 54 -8.41 -27.67 21.64
N ALA A 55 -9.41 -28.22 20.96
CA ALA A 55 -10.63 -27.46 20.64
C ALA A 55 -11.41 -27.03 21.89
N ASN A 56 -11.15 -27.68 23.03
CA ASN A 56 -11.75 -27.37 24.33
C ASN A 56 -10.80 -26.56 25.22
N THR A 57 -9.80 -25.88 24.65
CA THR A 57 -8.85 -25.07 25.43
C THR A 57 -9.57 -23.98 26.23
N GLN A 58 -9.29 -23.95 27.53
CA GLN A 58 -9.84 -23.02 28.51
C GLN A 58 -8.73 -22.38 29.35
N ILE A 59 -9.00 -21.23 29.93
CA ILE A 59 -8.19 -20.59 30.96
C ILE A 59 -8.58 -21.20 32.30
N ASN A 60 -7.63 -21.89 32.94
CA ASN A 60 -7.79 -22.47 34.27
C ASN A 60 -7.48 -21.46 35.38
N SER A 61 -6.45 -20.64 35.18
CA SER A 61 -6.10 -19.55 36.10
C SER A 61 -5.38 -18.42 35.36
N ALA A 62 -5.47 -17.21 35.89
CA ALA A 62 -4.81 -16.03 35.37
C ALA A 62 -4.46 -15.08 36.52
N ASP A 63 -3.25 -14.53 36.52
CA ASP A 63 -2.78 -13.59 37.55
C ASP A 63 -1.88 -12.51 36.93
N VAL A 64 -1.96 -11.28 37.43
CA VAL A 64 -1.15 -10.16 36.95
C VAL A 64 -0.01 -9.90 37.91
N ARG A 65 1.24 -9.98 37.43
CA ARG A 65 2.46 -9.79 38.23
C ARG A 65 3.49 -8.96 37.48
N GLY A 66 3.91 -7.84 38.08
CA GLY A 66 5.07 -7.08 37.62
C GLY A 66 5.04 -6.71 36.13
N GLY A 67 3.90 -6.28 35.59
CA GLY A 67 3.76 -5.92 34.17
C GLY A 67 3.46 -7.10 33.24
N THR A 68 3.29 -8.31 33.77
CA THR A 68 2.97 -9.52 32.99
C THR A 68 1.65 -10.14 33.44
N LEU A 69 0.98 -10.82 32.50
CA LEU A 69 -0.16 -11.68 32.76
C LEU A 69 0.29 -13.14 32.66
N GLU A 70 0.25 -13.88 33.76
CA GLU A 70 0.45 -15.33 33.78
C GLU A 70 -0.88 -16.03 33.54
N VAL A 71 -0.96 -16.96 32.58
CA VAL A 71 -2.18 -17.70 32.23
C VAL A 71 -1.87 -19.19 32.18
N CYS A 72 -2.64 -19.99 32.91
CA CYS A 72 -2.58 -21.45 32.85
C CYS A 72 -3.75 -22.00 32.02
N PHE A 73 -3.46 -22.82 31.02
CA PHE A 73 -4.46 -23.40 30.12
C PHE A 73 -4.83 -24.84 30.51
N SER A 74 -6.11 -25.18 30.35
CA SER A 74 -6.64 -26.54 30.44
C SER A 74 -7.08 -27.00 29.04
N PRO A 75 -6.92 -28.28 28.65
CA PRO A 75 -6.44 -29.41 29.46
C PRO A 75 -4.92 -29.60 29.49
N GLU A 76 -4.15 -28.79 28.73
CA GLU A 76 -2.70 -28.96 28.60
C GLU A 76 -1.93 -28.77 29.92
N GLY A 77 -2.45 -27.96 30.85
CA GLY A 77 -1.73 -27.54 32.05
C GLY A 77 -0.60 -26.56 31.76
N LYS A 78 -0.55 -25.98 30.55
CA LYS A 78 0.54 -25.10 30.11
C LYS A 78 0.41 -23.73 30.75
N LEU A 79 1.45 -23.28 31.44
CA LEU A 79 1.58 -21.93 31.98
C LEU A 79 2.36 -21.05 31.00
N VAL A 80 1.80 -19.88 30.65
CA VAL A 80 2.41 -18.91 29.73
C VAL A 80 2.31 -17.51 30.34
N SER A 81 3.37 -16.73 30.19
CA SER A 81 3.40 -15.31 30.59
C SER A 81 3.32 -14.41 29.37
N TYR A 82 2.51 -13.36 29.44
CA TYR A 82 2.36 -12.34 28.41
C TYR A 82 2.77 -10.98 28.96
N ASP A 83 3.54 -10.22 28.19
CA ASP A 83 3.75 -8.81 28.47
C ASP A 83 2.42 -8.03 28.30
N LEU A 84 2.07 -7.19 29.29
CA LEU A 84 0.80 -6.45 29.25
C LEU A 84 0.76 -5.44 28.11
N ASN A 85 1.88 -4.80 27.75
CA ASN A 85 1.92 -3.87 26.64
C ASN A 85 1.71 -4.60 25.31
N TRP A 86 2.28 -5.81 25.17
CA TRP A 86 2.02 -6.67 24.02
C TRP A 86 0.54 -7.04 23.91
N LEU A 87 -0.13 -7.40 25.01
CA LEU A 87 -1.57 -7.69 25.00
C LEU A 87 -2.39 -6.47 24.59
N VAL A 88 -2.10 -5.30 25.14
CA VAL A 88 -2.80 -4.05 24.80
C VAL A 88 -2.58 -3.69 23.32
N ALA A 89 -1.34 -3.81 22.83
CA ALA A 89 -0.99 -3.55 21.43
C ALA A 89 -1.65 -4.53 20.44
N ASN A 90 -2.00 -5.74 20.89
CA ASN A 90 -2.65 -6.78 20.09
C ASN A 90 -4.12 -7.02 20.48
N ALA A 91 -4.74 -6.08 21.19
CA ALA A 91 -6.13 -6.18 21.58
C ALA A 91 -7.05 -6.19 20.34
N TYR A 92 -8.00 -7.11 20.31
CA TYR A 92 -8.97 -7.26 19.21
C TYR A 92 -10.43 -7.06 19.65
N ASP A 93 -10.68 -7.01 20.96
CA ASP A 93 -11.99 -6.65 21.51
C ASP A 93 -12.19 -5.13 21.49
N ILE A 94 -12.23 -4.57 20.28
CA ILE A 94 -12.35 -3.15 20.04
C ILE A 94 -13.58 -2.92 19.17
N ALA A 95 -14.45 -1.99 19.58
CA ALA A 95 -15.59 -1.58 18.77
C ALA A 95 -15.10 -0.89 17.49
N ASN A 96 -15.03 -1.64 16.39
CA ASN A 96 -14.44 -1.15 15.14
C ASN A 96 -15.51 -0.95 14.07
N LEU A 97 -16.36 0.05 14.26
CA LEU A 97 -17.33 0.48 13.25
C LEU A 97 -16.63 1.38 12.23
N LYS A 98 -15.84 0.77 11.35
CA LYS A 98 -15.22 1.51 10.25
C LYS A 98 -16.19 1.63 9.08
N GLU A 99 -16.26 2.82 8.50
CA GLU A 99 -17.04 3.05 7.30
C GLU A 99 -16.40 2.31 6.11
N ARG A 100 -17.21 1.72 5.23
CA ARG A 100 -16.72 1.10 3.99
C ARG A 100 -15.93 2.10 3.15
N GLY A 101 -14.74 1.73 2.71
CA GLY A 101 -13.77 2.62 2.07
C GLY A 101 -12.92 3.44 3.05
N TRP A 102 -12.73 2.96 4.28
CA TRP A 102 -11.83 3.59 5.25
C TRP A 102 -10.37 3.41 4.85
N THR A 103 -9.50 4.31 5.30
CA THR A 103 -8.04 4.22 5.10
C THR A 103 -7.31 4.11 6.44
N PRO A 104 -6.19 3.38 6.52
CA PRO A 104 -5.37 3.31 7.72
C PRO A 104 -4.93 4.67 8.27
N PRO A 105 -4.70 4.79 9.59
CA PRO A 105 -4.28 6.05 10.22
C PRO A 105 -2.87 6.49 9.80
N ASP A 106 -2.03 5.57 9.31
CA ASP A 106 -0.71 5.88 8.74
C ASP A 106 -0.78 6.29 7.26
N VAL A 107 -1.96 6.33 6.66
CA VAL A 107 -2.21 6.87 5.31
C VAL A 107 -2.76 8.31 5.43
N SER A 108 -2.04 9.27 4.87
CA SER A 108 -2.54 10.64 4.71
C SER A 108 -3.06 10.83 3.29
N LEU A 109 -4.34 11.15 3.16
CA LEU A 109 -4.96 11.55 1.90
C LEU A 109 -4.57 12.99 1.55
N TRP A 110 -4.39 13.27 0.26
CA TRP A 110 -3.95 14.58 -0.22
C TRP A 110 -4.60 14.95 -1.57
N ALA A 111 -4.56 16.24 -1.89
CA ALA A 111 -4.86 16.81 -3.20
C ALA A 111 -3.76 17.83 -3.58
N ALA A 112 -4.08 18.89 -4.32
CA ALA A 112 -3.09 19.83 -4.84
C ALA A 112 -2.24 20.53 -3.77
N GLU A 113 -2.71 20.62 -2.52
CA GLU A 113 -1.97 21.24 -1.40
C GLU A 113 -0.63 20.55 -1.08
N LEU A 114 -0.44 19.28 -1.46
CA LEU A 114 0.83 18.58 -1.25
C LEU A 114 1.92 19.02 -2.24
N ALA A 115 1.59 19.82 -3.26
CA ALA A 115 2.57 20.39 -4.18
C ALA A 115 3.56 21.34 -3.48
N ASP A 116 3.16 21.94 -2.36
CA ASP A 116 4.01 22.84 -1.56
C ASP A 116 5.09 22.09 -0.77
N ASP A 117 4.89 20.80 -0.49
CA ASP A 117 5.79 19.96 0.31
C ASP A 117 5.83 18.52 -0.23
N VAL A 118 6.30 18.37 -1.46
CA VAL A 118 6.44 17.07 -2.12
C VAL A 118 7.44 16.21 -1.34
N PRO A 119 7.05 14.99 -0.88
CA PRO A 119 7.98 14.08 -0.20
C PRO A 119 9.23 13.85 -1.04
N THR A 120 10.38 14.33 -0.55
CA THR A 120 11.63 14.33 -1.33
C THR A 120 12.76 13.79 -0.47
N GLY A 121 13.55 12.89 -1.03
CA GLY A 121 14.81 12.41 -0.44
C GLY A 121 15.99 12.68 -1.36
N ASP A 122 17.19 12.82 -0.80
CA ASP A 122 18.44 12.94 -1.54
C ASP A 122 19.05 11.55 -1.77
N PHE A 123 19.33 11.17 -3.01
CA PHE A 123 19.80 9.82 -3.34
C PHE A 123 21.08 9.42 -2.59
N ILE A 124 22.00 10.37 -2.36
CA ILE A 124 23.27 10.11 -1.67
C ILE A 124 23.02 9.93 -0.17
N GLU A 125 22.16 10.76 0.43
CA GLU A 125 21.78 10.61 1.83
C GLU A 125 21.04 9.29 2.08
N LEU A 126 20.08 8.94 1.21
CA LEU A 126 19.33 7.68 1.31
C LEU A 126 20.21 6.44 1.20
N LEU A 127 21.36 6.53 0.52
CA LEU A 127 22.33 5.44 0.40
C LEU A 127 23.22 5.28 1.64
N GLN A 128 23.40 6.34 2.43
CA GLN A 128 24.43 6.42 3.47
C GLN A 128 23.85 6.52 4.89
N ASP A 129 22.60 6.95 5.03
CA ASP A 129 21.95 7.19 6.31
C ASP A 129 20.60 6.45 6.41
N ASP A 130 20.59 5.41 7.26
CA ASP A 130 19.40 4.61 7.56
C ASP A 130 18.25 5.45 8.16
N VAL A 131 18.55 6.54 8.87
CA VAL A 131 17.53 7.45 9.41
C VAL A 131 16.85 8.22 8.28
N ALA A 132 17.63 8.75 7.34
CA ALA A 132 17.11 9.44 6.16
C ALA A 132 16.27 8.48 5.29
N LEU A 133 16.76 7.26 5.06
CA LEU A 133 16.05 6.23 4.32
C LEU A 133 14.74 5.82 5.01
N CYS A 134 14.78 5.51 6.31
CA CYS A 134 13.59 5.18 7.09
C CYS A 134 12.54 6.30 7.05
N HIS A 135 12.98 7.56 7.20
CA HIS A 135 12.10 8.72 7.11
C HIS A 135 11.44 8.82 5.73
N TRP A 136 12.23 8.76 4.64
CA TRP A 136 11.70 8.85 3.28
C TRP A 136 10.76 7.71 2.92
N LEU A 137 11.09 6.45 3.26
CA LEU A 137 10.19 5.31 3.07
C LEU A 137 8.88 5.48 3.86
N GLY A 138 8.95 6.07 5.07
CA GLY A 138 7.79 6.43 5.86
C GLY A 138 6.88 7.45 5.16
N LEU A 139 7.47 8.45 4.49
CA LEU A 139 6.72 9.41 3.68
C LEU A 139 6.09 8.76 2.44
N VAL A 140 6.83 7.91 1.72
CA VAL A 140 6.30 7.15 0.56
C VAL A 140 5.15 6.25 0.99
N LYS A 141 5.26 5.56 2.13
CA LYS A 141 4.18 4.75 2.69
C LYS A 141 2.95 5.60 3.03
N ARG A 142 3.16 6.78 3.63
CA ARG A 142 2.10 7.68 4.09
C ARG A 142 1.33 8.33 2.95
N TYR A 143 2.03 8.90 1.99
CA TYR A 143 1.46 9.66 0.87
C TYR A 143 1.28 8.81 -0.39
N GLY A 144 1.88 7.62 -0.46
CA GLY A 144 1.82 6.76 -1.64
C GLY A 144 2.75 7.20 -2.77
N PHE A 145 3.56 8.25 -2.60
CA PHE A 145 4.60 8.60 -3.55
C PHE A 145 5.73 9.40 -2.89
N GLY A 146 6.87 9.50 -3.58
CA GLY A 146 7.94 10.41 -3.22
C GLY A 146 8.95 10.60 -4.34
N LYS A 147 9.56 11.78 -4.39
CA LYS A 147 10.69 12.12 -5.27
C LYS A 147 12.02 11.72 -4.64
N VAL A 148 12.98 11.47 -5.51
CA VAL A 148 14.40 11.36 -5.18
C VAL A 148 15.18 12.30 -6.08
N ILE A 149 16.09 13.07 -5.50
CA ILE A 149 16.95 14.03 -6.22
C ILE A 149 18.42 13.64 -6.10
N ASN A 150 19.28 14.28 -6.90
CA ASN A 150 20.74 14.12 -6.85
C ASN A 150 21.23 12.67 -7.07
N GLY A 151 20.48 11.87 -7.82
CA GLY A 151 20.90 10.55 -8.26
C GLY A 151 21.85 10.61 -9.48
N PRO A 152 22.56 9.50 -9.78
CA PRO A 152 23.47 9.45 -10.92
C PRO A 152 22.72 9.51 -12.26
N ILE A 153 23.32 10.16 -13.26
CA ILE A 153 22.78 10.24 -14.62
C ILE A 153 23.44 9.13 -15.46
N GLU A 154 22.97 7.90 -15.28
CA GLU A 154 23.49 6.73 -15.99
C GLU A 154 22.41 5.68 -16.25
N ASP A 155 22.62 4.85 -17.26
CA ASP A 155 21.74 3.74 -17.61
C ASP A 155 21.57 2.77 -16.42
N GLY A 156 20.32 2.42 -16.10
CA GLY A 156 20.02 1.49 -15.02
C GLY A 156 20.09 2.10 -13.61
N ALA A 157 20.27 3.41 -13.47
CA ALA A 157 20.30 4.09 -12.16
C ALA A 157 19.05 3.83 -11.30
N LEU A 158 17.88 3.64 -11.92
CA LEU A 158 16.63 3.29 -11.23
C LEU A 158 16.72 1.98 -10.42
N PHE A 159 17.57 1.04 -10.83
CA PHE A 159 17.76 -0.21 -10.07
C PHE A 159 18.44 0.04 -8.74
N LYS A 160 19.41 0.97 -8.68
CA LYS A 160 20.07 1.35 -7.43
C LYS A 160 19.08 1.97 -6.44
N LEU A 161 18.08 2.69 -6.94
CA LEU A 161 16.99 3.21 -6.10
C LEU A 161 16.09 2.08 -5.58
N VAL A 162 15.73 1.10 -6.43
CA VAL A 162 14.94 -0.06 -5.99
C VAL A 162 15.69 -0.90 -4.96
N ASP A 163 17.00 -1.09 -5.13
CA ASP A 163 17.85 -1.87 -4.23
C ASP A 163 17.89 -1.30 -2.80
N LEU A 164 17.55 -0.02 -2.60
CA LEU A 164 17.41 0.58 -1.25
C LEU A 164 16.26 -0.03 -0.45
N PHE A 165 15.23 -0.58 -1.12
CA PHE A 165 14.00 -0.96 -0.44
C PHE A 165 13.40 -2.28 -0.92
N GLY A 166 13.84 -2.90 -2.00
CA GLY A 166 13.22 -4.13 -2.46
C GLY A 166 13.82 -4.68 -3.75
N TYR A 167 12.95 -5.26 -4.57
CA TYR A 167 13.34 -6.01 -5.77
C TYR A 167 12.53 -5.56 -6.98
N VAL A 168 13.18 -5.59 -8.14
CA VAL A 168 12.56 -5.27 -9.42
C VAL A 168 11.61 -6.39 -9.83
N ARG A 169 10.39 -6.03 -10.24
CA ARG A 169 9.47 -6.94 -10.94
C ARG A 169 9.77 -6.91 -12.43
N GLU A 170 10.37 -8.00 -12.92
CA GLU A 170 10.56 -8.22 -14.35
C GLU A 170 9.22 -8.50 -15.06
N THR A 171 9.08 -7.98 -16.28
CA THR A 171 7.88 -8.17 -17.12
C THR A 171 8.29 -8.52 -18.56
N ASN A 172 7.32 -8.68 -19.48
CA ASN A 172 7.63 -8.81 -20.91
C ASN A 172 8.33 -7.57 -21.49
N TYR A 173 8.26 -6.40 -20.82
CA TYR A 173 9.04 -5.21 -21.21
C TYR A 173 10.51 -5.28 -20.76
N GLY A 174 10.91 -6.34 -20.02
CA GLY A 174 12.21 -6.47 -19.38
C GLY A 174 12.19 -6.08 -17.90
N ARG A 175 13.39 -5.89 -17.34
CA ARG A 175 13.60 -5.39 -15.96
C ARG A 175 13.29 -3.90 -15.83
N HIS A 176 13.51 -3.14 -16.90
CA HIS A 176 13.10 -1.75 -17.07
C HIS A 176 12.66 -1.53 -18.51
N PHE A 177 12.06 -0.37 -18.78
CA PHE A 177 11.62 0.05 -20.10
C PHE A 177 12.01 1.50 -20.37
N GLU A 178 12.18 1.82 -21.65
CA GLU A 178 12.61 3.13 -22.11
C GLU A 178 11.40 4.02 -22.47
N VAL A 179 11.34 5.21 -21.89
CA VAL A 179 10.33 6.24 -22.21
C VAL A 179 11.04 7.42 -22.87
N ARG A 180 11.19 7.32 -24.20
CA ARG A 180 11.78 8.36 -25.03
C ARG A 180 10.69 9.13 -25.74
N THR A 181 10.65 10.44 -25.54
CA THR A 181 9.83 11.32 -26.38
C THR A 181 10.78 12.07 -27.31
N GLU A 182 10.83 11.66 -28.57
CA GLU A 182 11.16 12.58 -29.66
C GLU A 182 9.85 13.26 -30.06
N VAL A 183 9.85 14.55 -30.31
CA VAL A 183 8.66 15.28 -30.77
C VAL A 183 8.36 14.86 -32.23
N ASN A 184 7.91 13.60 -32.45
CA ASN A 184 7.18 13.02 -33.60
C ASN A 184 7.17 11.44 -33.61
N PRO A 185 6.37 10.70 -32.80
CA PRO A 185 6.32 9.22 -32.90
C PRO A 185 4.93 8.56 -33.03
N THR A 186 4.98 7.27 -33.38
CA THR A 186 3.91 6.36 -33.83
C THR A 186 3.04 5.73 -32.71
N ASN A 187 3.31 5.99 -31.42
CA ASN A 187 2.54 5.48 -30.27
C ASN A 187 2.19 6.63 -29.31
N LEU A 188 0.95 6.68 -28.83
CA LEU A 188 0.39 7.76 -28.01
C LEU A 188 1.15 8.01 -26.69
N ALA A 189 1.74 6.98 -26.07
CA ALA A 189 2.65 7.18 -24.92
C ALA A 189 3.86 8.08 -25.27
N TYR A 190 4.25 8.08 -26.54
CA TYR A 190 5.31 8.88 -27.13
C TYR A 190 4.79 10.14 -27.88
N THR A 191 3.49 10.46 -27.84
CA THR A 191 2.95 11.68 -28.49
C THR A 191 2.98 12.91 -27.57
N GLY A 192 2.91 14.13 -28.13
CA GLY A 192 2.86 15.37 -27.34
C GLY A 192 1.59 15.61 -26.51
N LEU A 193 0.54 14.78 -26.66
CA LEU A 193 -0.73 14.93 -25.96
C LEU A 193 -0.61 14.58 -24.47
N GLY A 194 -1.39 15.26 -23.63
CA GLY A 194 -1.51 14.93 -22.20
C GLY A 194 -2.13 13.55 -22.01
N LEU A 195 -1.60 12.78 -21.06
CA LEU A 195 -2.16 11.48 -20.69
C LEU A 195 -3.08 11.67 -19.49
N GLN A 196 -4.27 11.08 -19.53
CA GLN A 196 -5.11 11.00 -18.33
C GLN A 196 -4.34 10.25 -17.23
N ALA A 197 -4.46 10.72 -15.99
CA ALA A 197 -3.85 10.06 -14.84
C ALA A 197 -4.36 8.62 -14.74
N HIS A 198 -3.43 7.68 -14.56
CA HIS A 198 -3.73 6.25 -14.55
C HIS A 198 -2.85 5.49 -13.56
N THR A 199 -3.32 4.31 -13.17
CA THR A 199 -2.49 3.25 -12.60
C THR A 199 -2.00 2.34 -13.72
N ASP A 200 -0.77 1.88 -13.62
CA ASP A 200 -0.14 1.02 -14.60
C ASP A 200 -0.58 -0.43 -14.47
N ASN A 201 -0.69 -1.08 -15.63
CA ASN A 201 -0.88 -2.52 -15.77
C ASN A 201 -2.03 -3.13 -14.96
N PRO A 202 -3.24 -2.52 -14.93
CA PRO A 202 -4.37 -3.11 -14.19
C PRO A 202 -4.79 -4.47 -14.78
N TYR A 203 -4.33 -4.81 -15.99
CA TYR A 203 -4.45 -6.12 -16.66
C TYR A 203 -3.51 -7.21 -16.12
N ARG A 204 -2.63 -6.92 -15.15
CA ARG A 204 -1.83 -7.92 -14.43
C ARG A 204 -2.47 -8.25 -13.08
N ASP A 205 -2.41 -9.51 -12.69
CA ASP A 205 -2.85 -9.99 -11.38
C ASP A 205 -1.83 -11.02 -10.84
N PRO A 206 -1.00 -10.68 -9.84
CA PRO A 206 -1.00 -9.40 -9.12
C PRO A 206 -0.56 -8.20 -9.99
N VAL A 207 -1.14 -7.03 -9.72
CA VAL A 207 -0.72 -5.76 -10.34
C VAL A 207 0.67 -5.37 -9.81
N PRO A 208 1.57 -4.79 -10.62
CA PRO A 208 2.80 -4.22 -10.08
C PRO A 208 2.48 -3.15 -9.05
N THR A 209 3.00 -3.29 -7.83
CA THR A 209 2.53 -2.50 -6.70
C THR A 209 3.33 -1.23 -6.48
N VAL A 210 4.56 -1.15 -6.99
CA VAL A 210 5.38 0.07 -7.05
C VAL A 210 5.82 0.31 -8.49
N GLN A 211 5.81 1.58 -8.92
CA GLN A 211 6.47 2.02 -10.14
C GLN A 211 7.52 3.09 -9.82
N VAL A 212 8.65 3.02 -10.51
CA VAL A 212 9.73 4.02 -10.48
C VAL A 212 9.89 4.60 -11.88
N LEU A 213 9.90 5.93 -11.98
CA LEU A 213 10.32 6.63 -13.20
C LEU A 213 11.54 7.50 -12.88
N TYR A 214 12.60 7.34 -13.66
CA TYR A 214 13.91 7.95 -13.46
C TYR A 214 14.31 8.76 -14.68
N CYS A 215 14.77 9.99 -14.49
CA CYS A 215 15.08 10.89 -15.57
C CYS A 215 16.57 10.88 -15.94
N LEU A 216 16.87 10.66 -17.23
CA LEU A 216 18.22 10.73 -17.78
C LEU A 216 18.42 11.97 -18.66
N GLU A 217 17.39 12.38 -19.40
CA GLU A 217 17.41 13.62 -20.18
C GLU A 217 16.07 14.37 -20.05
N SER A 218 16.14 15.69 -19.92
CA SER A 218 14.95 16.56 -19.80
C SER A 218 15.24 17.97 -20.30
N SER A 219 15.27 18.15 -21.62
CA SER A 219 15.48 19.45 -22.27
C SER A 219 14.18 20.08 -22.80
N ALA A 220 13.13 19.28 -23.01
CA ALA A 220 11.84 19.77 -23.51
C ALA A 220 11.11 20.69 -22.51
N ALA A 221 10.43 21.73 -23.01
CA ALA A 221 9.55 22.59 -22.21
C ALA A 221 8.18 21.92 -21.98
N GLY A 222 7.56 22.15 -20.83
CA GLY A 222 6.36 21.45 -20.39
C GLY A 222 6.64 20.00 -19.99
N GLY A 223 5.63 19.14 -20.09
CA GLY A 223 5.75 17.73 -19.76
C GLY A 223 5.88 17.46 -18.25
N GLU A 224 5.47 18.39 -17.39
CA GLU A 224 5.49 18.20 -15.94
C GLU A 224 4.83 16.87 -15.58
N ASN A 225 5.48 16.10 -14.70
CA ASN A 225 4.88 14.89 -14.16
C ASN A 225 3.71 15.31 -13.28
N MET A 226 2.69 14.47 -13.26
CA MET A 226 1.48 14.67 -12.51
C MET A 226 1.19 13.41 -11.72
N VAL A 227 0.82 13.56 -10.46
CA VAL A 227 0.29 12.49 -9.64
C VAL A 227 -1.03 12.90 -9.00
N VAL A 228 -1.94 11.94 -8.84
CA VAL A 228 -3.26 12.13 -8.22
C VAL A 228 -3.48 11.04 -7.19
N ASP A 229 -3.88 11.40 -5.97
CA ASP A 229 -4.23 10.43 -4.94
C ASP A 229 -5.56 9.76 -5.28
N GLY A 230 -5.49 8.53 -5.76
CA GLY A 230 -6.67 7.73 -6.06
C GLY A 230 -7.58 7.53 -4.86
N PHE A 231 -7.02 7.48 -3.65
CA PHE A 231 -7.83 7.29 -2.45
C PHE A 231 -8.58 8.57 -2.07
N SER A 232 -8.00 9.76 -2.28
CA SER A 232 -8.72 11.03 -2.17
C SER A 232 -9.86 11.12 -3.19
N ALA A 233 -9.60 10.74 -4.44
CA ALA A 233 -10.62 10.73 -5.49
C ALA A 233 -11.79 9.77 -5.16
N VAL A 234 -11.46 8.56 -4.67
CA VAL A 234 -12.45 7.57 -4.22
C VAL A 234 -13.26 8.07 -3.01
N LYS A 235 -12.61 8.67 -2.02
CA LYS A 235 -13.28 9.23 -0.84
C LYS A 235 -14.23 10.37 -1.22
N ARG A 236 -13.82 11.22 -2.17
CA ARG A 236 -14.66 12.28 -2.74
C ARG A 236 -15.87 11.69 -3.47
N LEU A 237 -15.66 10.72 -4.36
CA LEU A 237 -16.75 10.02 -5.06
C LEU A 237 -17.76 9.44 -4.07
N ARG A 238 -17.30 8.77 -3.01
CA ARG A 238 -18.15 8.21 -1.95
C ARG A 238 -18.95 9.27 -1.21
N THR A 239 -18.34 10.41 -0.92
CA THR A 239 -18.99 11.55 -0.23
C THR A 239 -20.04 12.20 -1.13
N GLU A 240 -19.74 12.36 -2.42
CA GLU A 240 -20.67 12.93 -3.40
C GLU A 240 -21.84 11.97 -3.71
N ASN A 241 -21.55 10.68 -3.89
CA ASN A 241 -22.54 9.66 -4.20
C ASN A 241 -22.09 8.26 -3.75
N ARG A 242 -22.66 7.78 -2.65
CA ARG A 242 -22.36 6.45 -2.11
C ARG A 242 -22.67 5.30 -3.09
N GLN A 243 -23.73 5.42 -3.89
CA GLN A 243 -24.08 4.39 -4.88
C GLN A 243 -23.03 4.28 -6.00
N TYR A 244 -22.38 5.40 -6.35
CA TYR A 244 -21.29 5.39 -7.34
C TYR A 244 -20.04 4.72 -6.78
N PHE A 245 -19.71 4.97 -5.52
CA PHE A 245 -18.66 4.22 -4.84
C PHE A 245 -18.98 2.73 -4.78
N ASP A 246 -20.17 2.36 -4.31
CA ASP A 246 -20.57 0.97 -4.12
C ASP A 246 -20.54 0.19 -5.46
N VAL A 247 -21.10 0.73 -6.55
CA VAL A 247 -21.14 0.03 -7.83
C VAL A 247 -19.75 -0.23 -8.43
N LEU A 248 -18.79 0.68 -8.21
CA LEU A 248 -17.39 0.53 -8.68
C LEU A 248 -16.56 -0.40 -7.77
N ALA A 249 -17.00 -0.61 -6.53
CA ALA A 249 -16.38 -1.52 -5.58
C ALA A 249 -16.96 -2.95 -5.65
N ASP A 250 -18.26 -3.08 -5.88
CA ASP A 250 -19.00 -4.35 -5.86
C ASP A 250 -18.92 -5.14 -7.17
N HIS A 251 -18.56 -4.47 -8.27
CA HIS A 251 -18.51 -5.10 -9.59
C HIS A 251 -17.14 -4.96 -10.24
N CYS A 252 -16.67 -6.06 -10.83
CA CYS A 252 -15.37 -6.10 -11.50
C CYS A 252 -15.41 -5.37 -12.84
N ALA A 253 -14.38 -4.56 -13.08
CA ALA A 253 -13.95 -4.23 -14.43
C ALA A 253 -13.23 -5.42 -15.06
N ARG A 254 -12.93 -5.30 -16.34
CA ARG A 254 -11.95 -6.15 -17.02
C ARG A 254 -10.89 -5.27 -17.66
N PHE A 255 -9.67 -5.73 -17.58
CA PHE A 255 -8.55 -5.06 -18.22
C PHE A 255 -7.84 -6.03 -19.16
N GLU A 256 -7.34 -5.52 -20.28
CA GLU A 256 -6.68 -6.30 -21.31
C GLU A 256 -5.51 -5.52 -21.93
N TYR A 257 -4.41 -6.24 -22.17
CA TYR A 257 -3.32 -5.81 -23.03
C TYR A 257 -2.91 -6.96 -23.94
N ALA A 258 -3.08 -6.76 -25.25
CA ALA A 258 -2.71 -7.72 -26.29
C ALA A 258 -1.97 -7.02 -27.46
N GLY A 259 -1.18 -5.99 -27.14
CA GLY A 259 -0.53 -5.12 -28.13
C GLY A 259 0.79 -5.65 -28.72
N GLU A 260 1.31 -6.77 -28.20
CA GLU A 260 2.61 -7.32 -28.59
C GLU A 260 2.46 -8.81 -28.97
N THR A 261 3.13 -9.24 -30.04
CA THR A 261 3.12 -10.63 -30.49
C THR A 261 3.58 -11.56 -29.37
N GLY A 262 2.72 -12.52 -28.99
CA GLY A 262 3.02 -13.46 -27.92
C GLY A 262 2.68 -12.96 -26.51
N VAL A 263 2.13 -11.75 -26.36
CA VAL A 263 1.68 -11.20 -25.09
C VAL A 263 0.17 -10.98 -25.11
N CYS A 264 -0.54 -11.64 -24.21
CA CYS A 264 -1.95 -11.39 -23.93
C CYS A 264 -2.14 -11.45 -22.40
N LEU A 265 -2.38 -10.30 -21.80
CA LEU A 265 -2.55 -10.13 -20.36
C LEU A 265 -3.97 -9.66 -20.09
N THR A 266 -4.67 -10.34 -19.19
CA THR A 266 -6.02 -9.98 -18.81
C THR A 266 -6.20 -10.07 -17.30
N SER A 267 -7.07 -9.24 -16.75
CA SER A 267 -7.48 -9.34 -15.35
C SER A 267 -8.98 -9.05 -15.19
N ARG A 268 -9.52 -9.51 -14.06
CA ARG A 268 -10.88 -9.26 -13.61
C ARG A 268 -10.82 -8.77 -12.16
N ARG A 269 -10.85 -7.45 -11.99
CA ARG A 269 -10.74 -6.78 -10.69
C ARG A 269 -11.67 -5.56 -10.65
N PRO A 270 -12.21 -5.18 -9.49
CA PRO A 270 -12.95 -3.91 -9.37
C PRO A 270 -12.02 -2.73 -9.61
N MET A 271 -12.60 -1.58 -9.98
CA MET A 271 -11.83 -0.33 -10.01
C MET A 271 -11.46 0.06 -8.58
N ILE A 272 -12.41 -0.03 -7.65
CA ILE A 272 -12.19 0.25 -6.22
C ILE A 272 -12.09 -1.10 -5.50
N GLU A 273 -10.92 -1.49 -5.04
CA GLU A 273 -10.74 -2.74 -4.30
C GLU A 273 -10.76 -2.50 -2.80
N LEU A 274 -11.59 -3.28 -2.10
CA LEU A 274 -11.72 -3.23 -0.65
C LEU A 274 -11.28 -4.54 0.00
N ALA A 275 -10.70 -4.45 1.19
CA ALA A 275 -10.54 -5.60 2.07
C ALA A 275 -11.92 -6.09 2.58
N PRO A 276 -12.02 -7.32 3.13
CA PRO A 276 -13.29 -7.85 3.64
C PRO A 276 -13.97 -7.00 4.72
N ASP A 277 -13.20 -6.23 5.49
CA ASP A 277 -13.70 -5.30 6.51
C ASP A 277 -13.97 -3.88 5.96
N GLY A 278 -13.88 -3.72 4.64
CA GLY A 278 -14.14 -2.46 3.96
C GLY A 278 -12.95 -1.50 3.88
N GLU A 279 -11.72 -1.90 4.23
CA GLU A 279 -10.55 -1.05 4.00
C GLU A 279 -10.37 -0.76 2.52
N LEU A 280 -10.10 0.49 2.13
CA LEU A 280 -9.70 0.82 0.77
C LEU A 280 -8.24 0.42 0.53
N ILE A 281 -8.03 -0.61 -0.31
CA ILE A 281 -6.70 -1.21 -0.49
C ILE A 281 -6.11 -1.00 -1.88
N ALA A 282 -6.94 -0.79 -2.91
CA ALA A 282 -6.43 -0.42 -4.24
C ALA A 282 -7.42 0.36 -5.09
N LEU A 283 -6.88 1.16 -6.03
CA LEU A 283 -7.57 1.72 -7.18
C LEU A 283 -6.93 1.18 -8.46
N ARG A 284 -7.75 0.77 -9.43
CA ARG A 284 -7.35 0.44 -10.79
C ARG A 284 -8.09 1.32 -11.77
N PHE A 285 -7.36 2.22 -12.41
CA PHE A 285 -7.93 3.18 -13.34
C PHE A 285 -6.99 3.37 -14.52
N ASN A 286 -7.34 2.81 -15.67
CA ASN A 286 -6.62 3.01 -16.92
C ASN A 286 -7.58 2.81 -18.09
N ASN A 287 -7.93 3.90 -18.77
CA ASN A 287 -8.88 3.89 -19.87
C ASN A 287 -8.39 3.09 -21.08
N ARG A 288 -7.07 3.11 -21.36
CA ARG A 288 -6.46 2.52 -22.56
C ARG A 288 -6.46 1.00 -22.54
N SER A 289 -6.44 0.40 -21.36
CA SER A 289 -6.48 -1.05 -21.17
C SER A 289 -7.81 -1.53 -20.60
N MET A 290 -8.85 -0.69 -20.57
CA MET A 290 -10.19 -1.09 -20.16
C MET A 290 -10.79 -1.99 -21.24
N ALA A 291 -11.11 -3.24 -20.88
CA ALA A 291 -11.80 -4.15 -21.77
C ALA A 291 -13.33 -3.99 -21.66
N ALA A 292 -14.08 -4.72 -22.48
CA ALA A 292 -15.54 -4.71 -22.40
C ALA A 292 -16.03 -5.17 -21.01
N VAL A 293 -16.76 -4.29 -20.30
CA VAL A 293 -17.34 -4.58 -18.99
C VAL A 293 -18.52 -5.54 -19.15
N ARG A 294 -18.41 -6.74 -18.56
CA ARG A 294 -19.42 -7.81 -18.68
C ARG A 294 -19.82 -8.43 -17.35
N ASP A 295 -19.22 -7.97 -16.24
CA ASP A 295 -19.42 -8.52 -14.89
C ASP A 295 -20.29 -7.59 -14.01
N VAL A 296 -20.96 -6.60 -14.61
CA VAL A 296 -21.93 -5.71 -13.97
C VAL A 296 -23.34 -6.16 -14.41
N PRO A 297 -24.29 -6.39 -13.48
CA PRO A 297 -25.68 -6.68 -13.82
C PRO A 297 -26.31 -5.60 -14.71
N PHE A 298 -27.26 -6.00 -15.57
CA PHE A 298 -27.90 -5.10 -16.54
C PHE A 298 -28.45 -3.83 -15.89
N ASP A 299 -29.18 -3.95 -14.77
CA ASP A 299 -29.79 -2.83 -14.06
C ASP A 299 -28.78 -1.87 -13.42
N ASN A 300 -27.56 -2.35 -13.14
CA ASN A 300 -26.48 -1.54 -12.54
C ASN A 300 -25.56 -0.90 -13.60
N MET A 301 -25.61 -1.34 -14.86
CA MET A 301 -24.64 -0.95 -15.88
C MET A 301 -24.64 0.56 -16.16
N ALA A 302 -25.82 1.18 -16.22
CA ALA A 302 -25.92 2.63 -16.42
C ALA A 302 -25.29 3.42 -15.27
N ILE A 303 -25.50 2.97 -14.03
CA ILE A 303 -24.95 3.59 -12.82
C ILE A 303 -23.44 3.36 -12.74
N TYR A 304 -22.96 2.18 -13.14
CA TYR A 304 -21.53 1.89 -13.22
C TYR A 304 -20.79 2.84 -14.17
N TYR A 305 -21.33 3.06 -15.38
CA TYR A 305 -20.71 4.01 -16.32
C TYR A 305 -20.83 5.47 -15.87
N ALA A 306 -21.92 5.85 -15.19
CA ALA A 306 -22.05 7.17 -14.59
C ALA A 306 -21.02 7.39 -13.47
N ALA A 307 -20.82 6.37 -12.61
CA ALA A 307 -19.82 6.38 -11.55
C ALA A 307 -18.40 6.41 -12.11
N TYR A 308 -18.09 5.58 -13.11
CA TYR A 308 -16.79 5.56 -13.78
C TYR A 308 -16.46 6.91 -14.41
N ARG A 309 -17.43 7.53 -15.10
CA ARG A 309 -17.29 8.90 -15.62
C ARG A 309 -17.00 9.88 -14.50
N ARG A 310 -17.80 9.88 -13.42
CA ARG A 310 -17.64 10.84 -12.33
C ARG A 310 -16.30 10.69 -11.63
N LEU A 311 -15.81 9.45 -11.47
CA LEU A 311 -14.48 9.19 -10.93
C LEU A 311 -13.39 9.76 -11.84
N GLY A 312 -13.51 9.57 -13.17
CA GLY A 312 -12.60 10.18 -14.14
C GLY A 312 -12.61 11.70 -14.10
N GLU A 313 -13.79 12.32 -14.00
CA GLU A 313 -13.92 13.78 -13.84
C GLU A 313 -13.21 14.28 -12.59
N ILE A 314 -13.40 13.62 -11.44
CA ILE A 314 -12.69 13.96 -10.20
C ILE A 314 -11.17 13.85 -10.40
N ILE A 315 -10.69 12.78 -11.03
CA ILE A 315 -9.26 12.55 -11.28
C ILE A 315 -8.67 13.65 -12.19
N ASP A 316 -9.44 14.16 -13.15
CA ASP A 316 -9.01 15.17 -14.11
C ASP A 316 -9.09 16.62 -13.57
N GLU A 317 -9.61 16.83 -12.35
CA GLU A 317 -9.68 18.17 -11.75
C GLU A 317 -8.29 18.66 -11.29
N GLU A 318 -7.89 19.87 -11.71
CA GLU A 318 -6.60 20.48 -11.35
C GLU A 318 -6.38 20.60 -9.82
N GLY A 319 -7.46 20.70 -9.05
CA GLY A 319 -7.40 20.72 -7.59
C GLY A 319 -7.00 19.38 -6.96
N MET A 320 -6.96 18.29 -7.72
CA MET A 320 -6.64 16.93 -7.24
C MET A 320 -5.19 16.52 -7.56
N GLU A 321 -4.50 17.24 -8.45
CA GLU A 321 -3.17 16.86 -8.92
C GLU A 321 -2.06 17.58 -8.18
N VAL A 322 -0.94 16.87 -8.00
CA VAL A 322 0.35 17.44 -7.64
C VAL A 322 1.24 17.35 -8.87
N THR A 323 1.78 18.49 -9.31
CA THR A 323 2.66 18.56 -10.48
C THR A 323 4.09 18.88 -10.09
N PHE A 324 5.05 18.19 -10.72
CA PHE A 324 6.47 18.47 -10.55
C PHE A 324 7.28 18.08 -11.78
N ARG A 325 8.40 18.77 -11.99
CA ARG A 325 9.37 18.39 -13.03
C ARG A 325 10.37 17.38 -12.48
N LEU A 326 10.84 16.48 -13.35
CA LEU A 326 12.04 15.68 -13.11
C LEU A 326 13.18 16.24 -13.97
N ASN A 327 14.28 16.56 -13.31
CA ASN A 327 15.54 16.87 -13.96
C ASN A 327 16.40 15.61 -14.10
N PRO A 328 17.42 15.59 -14.97
CA PRO A 328 18.36 14.46 -15.04
C PRO A 328 18.93 14.11 -13.66
N GLY A 329 18.89 12.83 -13.29
CA GLY A 329 19.30 12.34 -11.97
C GLY A 329 18.18 12.38 -10.92
N GLU A 330 17.00 12.89 -11.25
CA GLU A 330 15.82 12.80 -10.39
C GLU A 330 14.93 11.62 -10.77
N ALA A 331 14.25 11.08 -9.76
CA ALA A 331 13.25 10.03 -9.91
C ALA A 331 12.01 10.32 -9.08
N PHE A 332 10.94 9.58 -9.33
CA PHE A 332 9.87 9.43 -8.35
C PHE A 332 9.38 8.00 -8.29
N VAL A 333 8.88 7.63 -7.12
CA VAL A 333 8.30 6.34 -6.80
C VAL A 333 6.82 6.54 -6.49
N VAL A 334 5.95 5.70 -7.05
CA VAL A 334 4.51 5.67 -6.73
C VAL A 334 4.08 4.29 -6.26
N ASP A 335 3.23 4.29 -5.25
CA ASP A 335 2.34 3.18 -4.90
C ASP A 335 1.30 3.03 -6.01
N ASN A 336 1.59 2.16 -6.98
CA ASN A 336 0.78 1.96 -8.17
C ASN A 336 -0.57 1.28 -7.86
N THR A 337 -0.81 0.86 -6.61
CA THR A 337 -2.15 0.44 -6.18
C THR A 337 -2.99 1.60 -5.66
N ARG A 338 -2.44 2.82 -5.52
CA ARG A 338 -3.13 3.98 -4.94
C ARG A 338 -3.02 5.22 -5.83
N VAL A 339 -1.79 5.62 -6.15
CA VAL A 339 -1.49 6.91 -6.78
C VAL A 339 -1.50 6.75 -8.29
N LEU A 340 -2.36 7.52 -8.95
CA LEU A 340 -2.36 7.62 -10.40
C LEU A 340 -1.26 8.58 -10.83
N HIS A 341 -0.71 8.38 -12.03
CA HIS A 341 0.32 9.22 -12.58
C HIS A 341 0.04 9.55 -14.05
N ALA A 342 0.55 10.69 -14.48
CA ALA A 342 0.41 11.24 -15.82
C ALA A 342 1.56 12.22 -16.11
N ARG A 343 1.49 12.86 -17.27
CA ARG A 343 2.26 14.06 -17.58
C ARG A 343 1.40 15.08 -18.29
N LYS A 344 1.72 16.36 -18.08
CA LYS A 344 1.20 17.46 -18.89
C LYS A 344 1.69 17.34 -20.34
N GLY A 345 1.05 18.09 -21.24
CA GLY A 345 1.50 18.22 -22.63
C GLY A 345 2.86 18.94 -22.70
N TYR A 346 3.62 18.67 -23.76
CA TYR A 346 4.84 19.44 -24.04
C TYR A 346 4.50 20.77 -24.70
N SER A 347 5.24 21.82 -24.34
CA SER A 347 5.02 23.19 -24.84
C SER A 347 6.16 23.73 -25.70
N GLY A 348 7.23 22.95 -25.91
CA GLY A 348 8.36 23.34 -26.76
C GLY A 348 9.19 22.15 -27.25
N GLU A 349 10.16 22.44 -28.12
CA GLU A 349 11.09 21.46 -28.66
C GLU A 349 12.08 20.97 -27.59
N GLY A 350 12.60 19.76 -27.77
CA GLY A 350 13.61 19.16 -26.91
C GLY A 350 13.50 17.65 -26.85
N THR A 351 14.39 17.04 -26.07
CA THR A 351 14.40 15.61 -25.77
C THR A 351 13.90 15.37 -24.36
N ARG A 352 13.26 14.21 -24.18
CA ARG A 352 13.04 13.64 -22.86
C ARG A 352 13.27 12.15 -22.88
N TRP A 353 14.08 11.68 -21.94
CA TRP A 353 14.41 10.29 -21.76
C TRP A 353 14.24 9.92 -20.28
N LEU A 354 13.22 9.11 -20.00
CA LEU A 354 13.04 8.46 -18.71
C LEU A 354 13.25 6.95 -18.86
N GLN A 355 13.72 6.32 -17.79
CA GLN A 355 13.66 4.88 -17.60
C GLN A 355 12.58 4.55 -16.58
N GLY A 356 11.78 3.52 -16.85
CA GLY A 356 10.76 3.05 -15.93
C GLY A 356 11.00 1.61 -15.51
N CYS A 357 10.71 1.27 -14.26
CA CYS A 357 10.62 -0.11 -13.81
C CYS A 357 9.50 -0.27 -12.79
N TYR A 358 9.22 -1.54 -12.47
CA TYR A 358 8.28 -1.89 -11.41
C TYR A 358 9.01 -2.57 -10.27
N ALA A 359 8.49 -2.42 -9.07
CA ALA A 359 8.94 -3.09 -7.86
C ALA A 359 7.73 -3.49 -7.02
N ASP A 360 7.97 -3.85 -5.76
CA ASP A 360 6.93 -4.29 -4.85
C ASP A 360 6.90 -3.62 -3.47
N LYS A 361 5.67 -3.37 -3.00
CA LYS A 361 5.38 -2.76 -1.71
C LYS A 361 5.78 -3.64 -0.53
N ASP A 362 5.82 -4.97 -0.67
CA ASP A 362 6.24 -5.83 0.43
C ASP A 362 7.71 -5.61 0.80
N GLY A 363 8.61 -5.48 -0.19
CA GLY A 363 9.99 -5.05 0.04
C GLY A 363 10.04 -3.71 0.75
N LEU A 364 9.39 -2.69 0.17
CA LEU A 364 9.39 -1.33 0.72
C LEU A 364 8.92 -1.30 2.18
N ARG A 365 7.80 -1.98 2.48
CA ARG A 365 7.25 -2.08 3.84
C ARG A 365 8.16 -2.87 4.76
N SER A 366 8.73 -3.98 4.29
CA SER A 366 9.66 -4.81 5.06
C SER A 366 10.88 -3.99 5.51
N THR A 367 11.51 -3.24 4.60
CA THR A 367 12.67 -2.40 4.92
C THR A 367 12.30 -1.32 5.94
N TYR A 368 11.20 -0.60 5.71
CA TYR A 368 10.73 0.44 6.64
C TYR A 368 10.41 -0.11 8.04
N ASP A 369 9.62 -1.18 8.12
CA ASP A 369 9.19 -1.76 9.40
C ASP A 369 10.38 -2.39 10.15
N ALA A 370 11.36 -2.96 9.44
CA ALA A 370 12.61 -3.44 10.04
C ALA A 370 13.44 -2.31 10.65
N MET A 371 13.64 -1.20 9.92
CA MET A 371 14.37 -0.03 10.43
C MET A 371 13.69 0.58 11.66
N ARG A 372 12.36 0.70 11.64
CA ARG A 372 11.60 1.19 12.80
C ARG A 372 11.72 0.28 14.02
N ARG A 373 11.75 -1.03 13.79
CA ARG A 373 11.94 -2.00 14.87
C ARG A 373 13.33 -1.86 15.50
N THR A 374 14.38 -1.71 14.71
CA THR A 374 15.75 -1.50 15.22
C THR A 374 15.85 -0.21 16.04
N GLN A 375 15.34 0.91 15.52
CA GLN A 375 15.34 2.20 16.24
C GLN A 375 14.56 2.13 17.57
N THR A 376 13.47 1.35 17.62
CA THR A 376 12.69 1.16 18.85
C THR A 376 13.46 0.34 19.88
N LEU A 377 14.21 -0.67 19.44
CA LEU A 377 15.06 -1.48 20.33
C LEU A 377 16.22 -0.64 20.89
N GLU A 378 16.91 0.14 20.05
CA GLU A 378 18.00 1.03 20.48
C GLU A 378 17.53 2.11 21.45
N ALA A 379 16.31 2.64 21.29
CA ALA A 379 15.75 3.63 22.21
C ALA A 379 15.25 3.03 23.55
N ALA A 380 15.13 1.71 23.64
CA ALA A 380 14.69 0.99 24.83
C ALA A 380 15.86 0.44 25.67
N GLU A 381 17.08 0.45 25.12
CA GLU A 381 18.36 0.19 25.81
C GLU A 381 18.92 1.48 26.42
#